data_AF-A0A6B2GHT2-F1
#
_entry.id   AF-A0A6B2GHT2-F1
#
_cell.length_a   1.000
_cell.length_b   1.000
_cell.length_c   1.000
_cell.angle_alpha   90.00
_cell.angle_beta   90.00
_cell.angle_gamma   90.00
#
_symmetry.space_group_name_H-M   'P 1'
#
loop_
_entity.id
_entity.type
_entity.pdbx_description
1 polymer ?
#
loop_
_entity_poly.entity_id
_entity_poly.type
_entity_poly.pdbx_seq_one_letter_code
_entity_poly.pdbx_strand_id
1 'polypeptide(L)'
;MNLKNTALSFFALLCSLAYSQNQHSKSFGFISDNDVYISTTQDQYYTNGLTLVYQFLPKTSSEKLAKKIVTVEIGQYMYTPFRAYVPNINNQDRPFAGYLFADYGVTKYYKNESALNITYQLGILGPDSQAESLQKWYHRTFGLPAIAGWEYQIQNQLGANINVAYLKNLAYTKGKQVDFNAFAEAKLGTIFNELSLGFESRLGFKSLNPIFNSVLFNSNINADKTDDPIKEFYFFMKPQLTY
;
A
#
# COMPACT_ATOMS: atom_id res chain seq x y z
N MET A 1 3.51 -37.61 -5.14
CA MET A 1 4.07 -36.34 -5.67
C MET A 1 3.46 -35.21 -4.85
N ASN A 2 4.26 -34.47 -4.08
CA ASN A 2 3.76 -33.56 -3.04
C ASN A 2 2.97 -32.39 -3.66
N LEU A 3 1.74 -32.17 -3.18
CA LEU A 3 0.83 -31.10 -3.60
C LEU A 3 1.51 -29.71 -3.64
N LYS A 4 2.46 -29.49 -2.71
CA LYS A 4 3.26 -28.26 -2.59
C LYS A 4 4.15 -27.97 -3.81
N ASN A 5 4.74 -29.00 -4.42
CA ASN A 5 5.62 -28.83 -5.58
C ASN A 5 4.80 -28.54 -6.84
N THR A 6 3.62 -29.15 -6.97
CA THR A 6 2.68 -28.87 -8.07
C THR A 6 2.13 -27.44 -8.03
N ALA A 7 1.82 -26.89 -6.85
CA ALA A 7 1.33 -25.52 -6.73
C ALA A 7 2.39 -24.47 -7.11
N LEU A 8 3.64 -24.68 -6.67
CA LEU A 8 4.76 -23.79 -6.99
C LEU A 8 5.10 -23.80 -8.49
N SER A 9 5.09 -24.99 -9.11
CA SER A 9 5.29 -25.14 -10.56
C SER A 9 4.13 -24.56 -11.38
N PHE A 10 2.89 -24.64 -10.89
CA PHE A 10 1.73 -24.06 -11.55
C PHE A 10 1.74 -22.52 -11.49
N PHE A 11 2.17 -21.94 -10.36
CA PHE A 11 2.35 -20.50 -10.20
C PHE A 11 3.47 -19.95 -11.11
N ALA A 12 4.60 -20.67 -11.22
CA ALA A 12 5.68 -20.31 -12.13
C ALA A 12 5.28 -20.40 -13.62
N LEU A 13 4.39 -21.34 -14.00
CA LEU A 13 3.85 -21.44 -15.36
C LEU A 13 2.82 -20.34 -15.69
N LEU A 14 2.07 -19.85 -14.69
CA LEU A 14 1.13 -18.74 -14.86
C LEU A 14 1.86 -17.41 -15.16
N CYS A 15 3.05 -17.20 -14.59
CA CYS A 15 3.85 -16.00 -14.85
C CYS A 15 4.45 -15.96 -16.26
N SER A 16 4.75 -17.10 -16.90
CA SER A 16 5.33 -17.14 -18.25
C SER A 16 4.31 -16.98 -19.37
N LEU A 17 3.01 -17.10 -19.07
CA LEU A 17 1.90 -16.90 -20.02
C LEU A 17 1.26 -15.49 -19.91
N ALA A 18 1.70 -14.67 -18.96
CA ALA A 18 1.20 -13.31 -18.77
C ALA A 18 1.85 -12.32 -19.78
N TYR A 19 1.53 -12.46 -21.06
CA TYR A 19 1.73 -11.39 -22.02
C TYR A 19 0.53 -10.42 -21.96
N SER A 20 0.66 -9.36 -21.17
CA SER A 20 -0.11 -8.13 -21.37
C SER A 20 0.50 -6.97 -20.59
N GLN A 21 1.15 -6.04 -21.29
CA GLN A 21 1.36 -4.67 -20.80
C GLN A 21 0.49 -3.71 -21.61
N ASN A 22 -0.76 -4.10 -21.86
CA ASN A 22 -1.73 -3.17 -22.42
C ASN A 22 -1.98 -2.05 -21.41
N GLN A 23 -2.02 -0.81 -21.89
CA GLN A 23 -2.41 0.31 -21.05
C GLN A 23 -3.89 0.20 -20.69
N HIS A 24 -4.17 0.21 -19.39
CA HIS A 24 -5.52 0.13 -18.87
C HIS A 24 -5.86 1.40 -18.10
N SER A 25 -7.08 1.89 -18.32
CA SER A 25 -7.62 3.06 -17.62
C SER A 25 -8.17 2.72 -16.22
N LYS A 26 -8.14 1.44 -15.88
CA LYS A 26 -8.64 0.84 -14.64
C LYS A 26 -7.65 -0.22 -14.20
N SER A 27 -7.45 -0.34 -12.89
CA SER A 27 -6.66 -1.42 -12.29
C SER A 27 -7.40 -1.99 -11.08
N PHE A 28 -7.20 -3.28 -10.86
CA PHE A 28 -7.56 -3.96 -9.63
C PHE A 28 -6.28 -4.54 -9.04
N GLY A 29 -6.08 -4.35 -7.74
CA GLY A 29 -4.89 -4.77 -7.02
C GLY A 29 -5.27 -5.44 -5.71
N PHE A 30 -4.38 -6.33 -5.28
CA PHE A 30 -4.39 -6.91 -3.95
C PHE A 30 -3.01 -6.69 -3.35
N ILE A 31 -2.97 -6.02 -2.20
CA ILE A 31 -1.75 -5.75 -1.44
C ILE A 31 -1.82 -6.62 -0.19
N SER A 32 -0.72 -7.32 0.09
CA SER A 32 -0.56 -8.02 1.35
C SER A 32 0.81 -7.73 1.92
N ASP A 33 0.82 -7.25 3.15
CA ASP A 33 2.00 -7.04 3.97
C ASP A 33 1.93 -7.99 5.16
N ASN A 34 3.01 -8.72 5.43
CA ASN A 34 3.06 -9.67 6.53
C ASN A 34 4.52 -9.94 6.94
N ASP A 35 4.80 -9.99 8.24
CA ASP A 35 6.12 -10.32 8.79
C ASP A 35 6.51 -11.80 8.53
N VAL A 36 5.52 -12.68 8.37
CA VAL A 36 5.70 -14.10 8.02
C VAL A 36 6.44 -14.29 6.69
N TYR A 37 6.44 -13.30 5.80
CA TYR A 37 7.18 -13.36 4.52
C TYR A 37 8.70 -13.37 4.71
N ILE A 38 9.17 -12.80 5.82
CA ILE A 38 10.57 -12.77 6.18
C ILE A 38 10.87 -13.88 7.20
N SER A 39 9.97 -14.15 8.14
CA SER A 39 10.17 -15.18 9.16
C SER A 39 8.87 -15.79 9.69
N THR A 40 8.71 -17.11 9.57
CA THR A 40 7.55 -17.85 10.09
C THR A 40 7.48 -17.94 11.62
N THR A 41 8.49 -17.43 12.33
CA THR A 41 8.59 -17.49 13.80
C THR A 41 8.60 -16.13 14.47
N GLN A 42 8.71 -15.04 13.69
CA GLN A 42 8.66 -13.67 14.16
C GLN A 42 7.39 -13.02 13.62
N ASP A 43 6.30 -13.21 14.37
CA ASP A 43 5.02 -12.52 14.18
C ASP A 43 4.86 -11.47 15.30
N GLN A 44 5.18 -10.21 15.01
CA GLN A 44 5.35 -9.13 16.00
C GLN A 44 4.95 -7.76 15.46
N TYR A 45 4.29 -6.94 16.30
CA TYR A 45 4.05 -5.50 16.13
C TYR A 45 3.17 -5.09 14.94
N TYR A 46 3.49 -5.49 13.72
CA TYR A 46 2.68 -5.33 12.52
C TYR A 46 2.60 -6.67 11.80
N THR A 47 1.58 -7.43 12.16
CA THR A 47 1.42 -8.82 11.73
C THR A 47 0.90 -8.90 10.31
N ASN A 48 -0.09 -8.05 9.96
CA ASN A 48 -0.71 -8.17 8.65
C ASN A 48 -1.44 -6.91 8.18
N GLY A 49 -1.23 -6.56 6.92
CA GLY A 49 -2.10 -5.69 6.15
C GLY A 49 -2.63 -6.42 4.93
N LEU A 50 -3.95 -6.38 4.71
CA LEU A 50 -4.59 -6.85 3.49
C LEU A 50 -5.42 -5.72 2.92
N THR A 51 -5.16 -5.35 1.68
CA THR A 51 -5.89 -4.27 1.01
C THR A 51 -6.29 -4.69 -0.39
N LEU A 52 -7.57 -4.51 -0.72
CA LEU A 52 -8.09 -4.57 -2.07
C LEU A 52 -8.15 -3.16 -2.61
N VAL A 53 -7.58 -2.95 -3.79
CA VAL A 53 -7.42 -1.62 -4.39
C VAL A 53 -8.09 -1.63 -5.77
N TYR A 54 -8.93 -0.64 -6.02
CA TYR A 54 -9.48 -0.37 -7.34
C TYR A 54 -9.17 1.07 -7.74
N GLN A 55 -8.52 1.25 -8.90
CA GLN A 55 -8.19 2.57 -9.42
C GLN A 55 -8.79 2.77 -10.79
N PHE A 56 -9.17 4.02 -11.09
CA PHE A 56 -9.63 4.39 -12.42
C PHE A 56 -9.33 5.84 -12.77
N LEU A 57 -9.27 6.10 -14.09
CA LEU A 57 -9.07 7.42 -14.68
C LEU A 57 -10.42 8.08 -15.04
N PRO A 58 -10.96 9.00 -14.22
CA PRO A 58 -12.03 9.86 -14.68
C PRO A 58 -11.54 10.79 -15.80
N LYS A 59 -12.47 11.22 -16.68
CA LYS A 59 -12.18 12.26 -17.67
C LYS A 59 -11.77 13.55 -16.96
N THR A 60 -10.71 14.19 -17.45
CA THR A 60 -10.24 15.50 -16.97
C THR A 60 -10.23 16.49 -18.12
N SER A 61 -10.74 17.70 -17.90
CA SER A 61 -10.77 18.79 -18.89
C SER A 61 -9.76 19.91 -18.58
N SER A 62 -8.99 19.79 -17.49
CA SER A 62 -8.05 20.83 -17.08
C SER A 62 -6.74 20.73 -17.86
N GLU A 63 -6.34 21.84 -18.50
CA GLU A 63 -5.08 21.91 -19.26
C GLU A 63 -3.83 21.76 -18.39
N LYS A 64 -3.92 22.06 -17.08
CA LYS A 64 -2.80 21.97 -16.13
C LYS A 64 -2.56 20.55 -15.61
N LEU A 65 -3.59 19.70 -15.66
CA LEU A 65 -3.51 18.33 -15.18
C LEU A 65 -2.94 17.44 -16.29
N ALA A 66 -1.95 16.62 -15.92
CA ALA A 66 -1.51 15.51 -16.75
C ALA A 66 -2.44 14.30 -16.55
N LYS A 67 -2.87 14.06 -15.31
CA LYS A 67 -3.67 12.88 -14.95
C LYS A 67 -4.47 13.11 -13.68
N LYS A 68 -5.63 12.47 -13.57
CA LYS A 68 -6.40 12.35 -12.34
C LYS A 68 -6.71 10.87 -12.13
N ILE A 69 -6.38 10.34 -10.96
CA ILE A 69 -6.68 8.96 -10.55
C ILE A 69 -7.63 9.02 -9.37
N VAL A 70 -8.68 8.22 -9.41
CA VAL A 70 -9.52 7.92 -8.25
C VAL A 70 -9.18 6.52 -7.78
N THR A 71 -8.99 6.38 -6.48
CA THR A 71 -8.65 5.11 -5.82
C THR A 71 -9.73 4.81 -4.79
N VAL A 72 -10.23 3.59 -4.80
CA VAL A 72 -11.11 3.06 -3.76
C VAL A 72 -10.40 1.85 -3.16
N GLU A 73 -10.28 1.82 -1.84
CA GLU A 73 -9.63 0.73 -1.13
C GLU A 73 -10.53 0.20 -0.02
N ILE A 74 -10.43 -1.10 0.24
CA ILE A 74 -10.94 -1.71 1.47
C ILE A 74 -9.79 -2.52 2.02
N GLY A 75 -9.46 -2.29 3.29
CA GLY A 75 -8.34 -2.96 3.91
C GLY A 75 -8.56 -3.30 5.37
N GLN A 76 -7.75 -4.21 5.87
CA GLN A 76 -7.69 -4.56 7.28
C GLN A 76 -6.23 -4.58 7.75
N TYR A 77 -5.94 -3.87 8.83
CA TYR A 77 -4.65 -3.90 9.52
C TYR A 77 -4.77 -4.64 10.84
N MET A 78 -3.74 -5.44 11.14
CA MET A 78 -3.62 -6.21 12.38
C MET A 78 -2.30 -5.88 13.07
N TYR A 79 -2.41 -5.40 14.30
CA TYR A 79 -1.29 -5.10 15.18
C TYR A 79 -1.33 -6.04 16.38
N THR A 80 -0.17 -6.57 16.72
CA THR A 80 0.00 -7.53 17.82
C THR A 80 1.04 -7.01 18.81
N PRO A 81 1.10 -7.57 20.04
CA PRO A 81 2.24 -7.42 20.93
C PRO A 81 3.53 -7.97 20.30
N PHE A 82 4.64 -7.96 21.04
CA PHE A 82 5.89 -8.61 20.62
C PHE A 82 5.78 -10.11 20.29
N ARG A 83 4.64 -10.76 20.57
CA ARG A 83 4.28 -12.13 20.16
C ARG A 83 2.77 -12.24 19.91
N ALA A 84 2.38 -13.09 18.97
CA ALA A 84 0.98 -13.43 18.71
C ALA A 84 0.31 -14.32 19.79
N TYR A 85 1.08 -14.92 20.71
CA TYR A 85 0.56 -15.71 21.84
C TYR A 85 0.99 -15.08 23.17
N VAL A 86 0.17 -14.18 23.70
CA VAL A 86 0.38 -13.52 24.99
C VAL A 86 -0.97 -13.42 25.72
N PRO A 87 -1.45 -14.53 26.32
CA PRO A 87 -2.77 -14.60 26.95
C PRO A 87 -2.88 -13.86 28.29
N ASN A 88 -1.78 -13.32 28.82
CA ASN A 88 -1.81 -12.51 30.04
C ASN A 88 -1.57 -11.05 29.67
N ILE A 89 -2.55 -10.19 29.92
CA ILE A 89 -2.48 -8.75 29.65
C ILE A 89 -1.24 -8.09 30.26
N ASN A 90 -0.80 -8.53 31.45
CA ASN A 90 0.38 -7.96 32.12
C ASN A 90 1.69 -8.24 31.38
N ASN A 91 1.67 -9.22 30.47
CA ASN A 91 2.82 -9.54 29.64
C ASN A 91 2.71 -8.88 28.26
N GLN A 92 1.62 -8.17 27.91
CA GLN A 92 1.48 -7.48 26.64
C GLN A 92 2.18 -6.12 26.70
N ASP A 93 3.18 -5.91 25.85
CA ASP A 93 3.88 -4.62 25.73
C ASP A 93 3.03 -3.56 25.02
N ARG A 94 2.05 -4.00 24.24
CA ARG A 94 0.98 -3.20 23.65
C ARG A 94 -0.26 -4.08 23.43
N PRO A 95 -1.46 -3.50 23.38
CA PRO A 95 -2.66 -4.28 23.08
C PRO A 95 -2.66 -4.76 21.63
N PHE A 96 -3.35 -5.87 21.40
CA PHE A 96 -3.79 -6.24 20.06
C PHE A 96 -4.72 -5.15 19.49
N ALA A 97 -4.69 -4.94 18.18
CA ALA A 97 -5.61 -4.04 17.50
C ALA A 97 -5.90 -4.51 16.09
N GLY A 98 -7.18 -4.64 15.76
CA GLY A 98 -7.66 -4.83 14.40
C GLY A 98 -8.32 -3.56 13.89
N TYR A 99 -8.01 -3.15 12.66
CA TYR A 99 -8.62 -1.98 12.04
C TYR A 99 -9.11 -2.33 10.63
N LEU A 100 -10.43 -2.34 10.44
CA LEU A 100 -11.07 -2.56 9.14
C LEU A 100 -11.51 -1.20 8.59
N PHE A 101 -11.13 -0.87 7.37
CA PHE A 101 -11.38 0.46 6.80
C PHE A 101 -11.68 0.42 5.31
N ALA A 102 -12.24 1.52 4.83
CA ALA A 102 -12.41 1.83 3.42
C ALA A 102 -11.90 3.24 3.13
N ASP A 103 -11.19 3.37 2.02
CA ASP A 103 -10.61 4.61 1.54
C ASP A 103 -11.25 5.07 0.24
N TYR A 104 -11.42 6.38 0.12
CA TYR A 104 -11.71 7.06 -1.13
C TYR A 104 -10.66 8.15 -1.37
N GLY A 105 -9.77 7.90 -2.33
CA GLY A 105 -8.64 8.74 -2.68
C GLY A 105 -8.79 9.40 -4.04
N VAL A 106 -8.32 10.65 -4.15
CA VAL A 106 -8.18 11.35 -5.42
C VAL A 106 -6.76 11.90 -5.53
N THR A 107 -6.01 11.40 -6.51
CA THR A 107 -4.69 11.93 -6.86
C THR A 107 -4.76 12.74 -8.15
N LYS A 108 -4.29 13.99 -8.08
CA LYS A 108 -4.10 14.87 -9.23
C LYS A 108 -2.62 14.97 -9.53
N TYR A 109 -2.22 14.57 -10.73
CA TYR A 109 -0.87 14.79 -11.24
C TYR A 109 -0.86 15.94 -12.24
N TYR A 110 0.08 16.85 -12.06
CA TYR A 110 0.19 18.08 -12.82
C TYR A 110 1.32 17.98 -13.84
N LYS A 111 1.20 18.72 -14.96
CA LYS A 111 2.22 18.74 -16.02
C LYS A 111 3.57 19.31 -15.59
N ASN A 112 3.60 20.10 -14.51
CA ASN A 112 4.82 20.59 -13.89
C ASN A 112 5.47 19.55 -12.94
N GLU A 113 5.05 18.29 -13.02
CA GLU A 113 5.57 17.19 -12.20
C GLU A 113 5.41 17.43 -10.69
N SER A 114 4.23 17.90 -10.30
CA SER A 114 3.74 17.77 -8.92
C SER A 114 2.54 16.82 -8.85
N ALA A 115 2.28 16.27 -7.68
CA ALA A 115 1.10 15.48 -7.40
C ALA A 115 0.47 15.91 -6.07
N LEU A 116 -0.86 15.95 -6.03
CA LEU A 116 -1.64 16.16 -4.81
C LEU A 116 -2.62 14.99 -4.66
N ASN A 117 -2.49 14.25 -3.57
CA ASN A 117 -3.43 13.22 -3.15
C ASN A 117 -4.22 13.73 -1.93
N ILE A 118 -5.53 13.50 -1.96
CA ILE A 118 -6.41 13.65 -0.80
C ILE A 118 -7.19 12.35 -0.69
N THR A 119 -7.14 11.73 0.48
CA THR A 119 -7.81 10.47 0.77
C THR A 119 -8.66 10.62 2.02
N TYR A 120 -9.91 10.17 1.93
CA TYR A 120 -10.83 10.07 3.06
C TYR A 120 -10.94 8.62 3.46
N GLN A 121 -10.79 8.35 4.75
CA GLN A 121 -10.82 7.02 5.33
C GLN A 121 -11.91 6.93 6.39
N LEU A 122 -12.69 5.86 6.32
CA LEU A 122 -13.65 5.49 7.36
C LEU A 122 -13.47 4.03 7.72
N GLY A 123 -13.63 3.69 8.99
CA GLY A 123 -13.41 2.31 9.45
C GLY A 123 -13.87 2.06 10.86
N ILE A 124 -13.54 0.88 11.37
CA ILE A 124 -13.77 0.48 12.75
C ILE A 124 -12.51 -0.19 13.30
N LEU A 125 -12.02 0.37 14.40
CA LEU A 125 -10.94 -0.18 15.22
C LEU A 125 -11.57 -1.05 16.30
N GLY A 126 -11.01 -2.23 16.58
CA GLY A 126 -11.41 -3.10 17.68
C GLY A 126 -12.07 -4.41 17.23
N PRO A 127 -12.77 -5.14 18.13
CA PRO A 127 -13.35 -6.45 17.85
C PRO A 127 -14.20 -6.51 16.57
N ASP A 128 -14.99 -5.47 16.27
CA ASP A 128 -15.87 -5.42 15.10
C ASP A 128 -15.10 -5.35 13.78
N SER A 129 -13.80 -5.09 13.81
CA SER A 129 -12.93 -5.23 12.63
C SER A 129 -12.79 -6.68 12.19
N GLN A 130 -13.10 -7.66 13.05
CA GLN A 130 -12.97 -9.11 12.82
C GLN A 130 -11.54 -9.61 12.59
N ALA A 131 -10.52 -8.83 12.95
CA ALA A 131 -9.11 -9.19 12.81
C ALA A 131 -8.74 -10.50 13.53
N GLU A 132 -9.17 -10.67 14.79
CA GLU A 132 -8.93 -11.90 15.55
C GLU A 132 -9.44 -13.14 14.81
N SER A 133 -10.66 -13.06 14.28
CA SER A 133 -11.29 -14.16 13.55
C SER A 133 -10.50 -14.51 12.29
N LEU A 134 -10.02 -13.49 11.56
CA LEU A 134 -9.21 -13.68 10.37
C LEU A 134 -7.85 -14.30 10.70
N GLN A 135 -7.15 -13.80 11.72
CA GLN A 135 -5.87 -14.36 12.14
C GLN A 135 -6.02 -15.81 12.63
N LYS A 136 -7.03 -16.12 13.46
CA LYS A 136 -7.32 -17.50 13.87
C LYS A 136 -7.65 -18.41 12.69
N TRP A 137 -8.37 -17.91 11.68
CA TRP A 137 -8.64 -18.67 10.47
C TRP A 137 -7.36 -18.96 9.68
N TYR A 138 -6.53 -17.95 9.47
CA TYR A 138 -5.25 -18.09 8.75
C TYR A 138 -4.33 -19.10 9.45
N HIS A 139 -4.12 -18.96 10.76
CA HIS A 139 -3.25 -19.86 11.53
C HIS A 139 -3.74 -21.31 11.50
N ARG A 140 -5.06 -21.54 11.63
CA ARG A 140 -5.64 -22.88 11.51
C ARG A 140 -5.50 -23.46 10.10
N THR A 141 -5.74 -22.66 9.08
CA THR A 141 -5.72 -23.10 7.67
C THR A 141 -4.33 -23.52 7.22
N PHE A 142 -3.30 -22.80 7.67
CA PHE A 142 -1.92 -23.06 7.28
C PHE A 142 -1.09 -23.82 8.32
N GLY A 143 -1.71 -24.23 9.43
CA GLY A 143 -1.03 -25.01 10.49
C GLY A 143 0.03 -24.21 11.24
N LEU A 144 -0.16 -22.89 11.39
CA LEU A 144 0.72 -22.01 12.16
C LEU A 144 0.43 -22.13 13.67
N PRO A 145 1.37 -21.73 14.54
CA PRO A 145 1.17 -21.74 15.99
C PRO A 145 -0.12 -21.01 16.42
N ALA A 146 -0.73 -21.48 17.51
CA ALA A 146 -1.94 -20.85 18.04
C ALA A 146 -1.68 -19.41 18.51
N ILE A 147 -2.73 -18.59 18.50
CA ILE A 147 -2.71 -17.20 18.97
C ILE A 147 -3.62 -17.04 20.20
N ALA A 148 -3.26 -16.14 21.11
CA ALA A 148 -4.04 -15.82 22.32
C ALA A 148 -3.69 -14.42 22.86
N GLY A 149 -4.65 -13.75 23.51
CA GLY A 149 -4.49 -12.39 24.03
C GLY A 149 -5.38 -11.33 23.35
N TRP A 150 -6.10 -11.70 22.28
CA TRP A 150 -7.05 -10.84 21.57
C TRP A 150 -8.26 -10.41 22.43
N GLU A 151 -8.55 -11.12 23.51
CA GLU A 151 -9.56 -10.74 24.49
C GLU A 151 -9.25 -9.39 25.18
N TYR A 152 -8.00 -8.92 25.09
CA TYR A 152 -7.52 -7.65 25.63
C TYR A 152 -7.27 -6.58 24.55
N GLN A 153 -7.77 -6.79 23.33
CA GLN A 153 -7.57 -5.83 22.23
C GLN A 153 -8.21 -4.46 22.51
N ILE A 154 -7.76 -3.45 21.76
CA ILE A 154 -8.39 -2.12 21.78
C ILE A 154 -9.88 -2.24 21.49
N GLN A 155 -10.71 -1.53 22.26
CA GLN A 155 -12.16 -1.59 22.14
C GLN A 155 -12.67 -0.89 20.88
N ASN A 156 -13.93 -1.17 20.53
CA ASN A 156 -14.54 -0.63 19.32
C ASN A 156 -14.52 0.91 19.30
N GLN A 157 -13.97 1.47 18.23
CA GLN A 157 -13.96 2.90 17.97
C GLN A 157 -14.18 3.18 16.48
N LEU A 158 -14.99 4.19 16.18
CA LEU A 158 -15.15 4.69 14.81
C LEU A 158 -13.83 5.31 14.32
N GLY A 159 -13.33 4.78 13.22
CA GLY A 159 -12.20 5.33 12.49
C GLY A 159 -12.67 6.36 11.48
N ALA A 160 -12.10 7.56 11.54
CA ALA A 160 -12.31 8.61 10.56
C ALA A 160 -11.02 9.41 10.40
N ASN A 161 -10.47 9.40 9.18
CA ASN A 161 -9.19 9.99 8.87
C ASN A 161 -9.24 10.75 7.54
N ILE A 162 -8.48 11.84 7.46
CA ILE A 162 -8.18 12.55 6.22
C ILE A 162 -6.67 12.52 6.04
N ASN A 163 -6.23 12.05 4.88
CA ASN A 163 -4.83 11.94 4.52
C ASN A 163 -4.58 12.85 3.32
N VAL A 164 -3.57 13.73 3.42
CA VAL A 164 -3.19 14.65 2.34
C VAL A 164 -1.71 14.44 2.06
N ALA A 165 -1.36 14.15 0.81
CA ALA A 165 0.02 14.01 0.38
C ALA A 165 0.31 14.93 -0.82
N TYR A 166 1.44 15.62 -0.77
CA TYR A 166 1.95 16.45 -1.85
C TYR A 166 3.36 16.01 -2.22
N LEU A 167 3.59 15.81 -3.52
CA LEU A 167 4.88 15.46 -4.10
C LEU A 167 5.25 16.53 -5.13
N LYS A 168 6.52 16.91 -5.18
CA LYS A 168 7.05 17.81 -6.20
C LYS A 168 8.40 17.33 -6.71
N ASN A 169 8.50 17.14 -8.03
CA ASN A 169 9.79 17.04 -8.70
C ASN A 169 10.50 18.40 -8.65
N LEU A 170 11.73 18.39 -8.13
CA LEU A 170 12.57 19.57 -7.97
C LEU A 170 13.56 19.68 -9.13
N ALA A 171 14.12 18.56 -9.58
CA ALA A 171 15.13 18.54 -10.64
C ALA A 171 15.27 17.16 -11.30
N TYR A 172 15.86 17.20 -12.49
CA TYR A 172 16.41 16.06 -13.20
C TYR A 172 17.88 16.31 -13.52
N THR A 173 18.67 15.25 -13.66
CA THR A 173 19.96 15.33 -14.35
C THR A 173 19.76 15.58 -15.85
N LYS A 174 20.81 16.05 -16.56
CA LYS A 174 20.75 16.39 -17.99
C LYS A 174 20.22 15.25 -18.88
N GLY A 175 20.45 13.99 -18.50
CA GLY A 175 19.93 12.80 -19.20
C GLY A 175 18.62 12.23 -18.65
N LYS A 176 18.00 12.89 -17.66
CA LYS A 176 16.81 12.42 -16.92
C LYS A 176 16.93 11.01 -16.34
N GLN A 177 18.14 10.53 -16.12
CA GLN A 177 18.39 9.22 -15.50
C GLN A 177 18.27 9.29 -13.98
N VAL A 178 18.36 10.48 -13.40
CA VAL A 178 18.16 10.72 -11.97
C VAL A 178 17.18 11.85 -11.79
N ASP A 179 16.27 11.69 -10.84
CA ASP A 179 15.35 12.72 -10.39
C ASP A 179 15.47 12.98 -8.88
N PHE A 180 15.07 14.18 -8.49
CA PHE A 180 15.02 14.61 -7.10
C PHE A 180 13.62 15.13 -6.83
N ASN A 181 12.90 14.47 -5.93
CA ASN A 181 11.56 14.85 -5.52
C ASN A 181 11.54 15.13 -4.02
N ALA A 182 10.71 16.08 -3.60
CA ALA A 182 10.38 16.29 -2.19
C ALA A 182 8.91 16.01 -1.98
N PHE A 183 8.57 15.49 -0.80
CA PHE A 183 7.19 15.23 -0.44
C PHE A 183 6.87 15.64 1.00
N ALA A 184 5.57 15.88 1.21
CA ALA A 184 4.97 16.09 2.50
C ALA A 184 3.66 15.30 2.58
N GLU A 185 3.42 14.61 3.68
CA GLU A 185 2.19 13.88 3.95
C GLU A 185 1.68 14.21 5.35
N ALA A 186 0.39 14.45 5.48
CA ALA A 186 -0.26 14.65 6.77
C ALA A 186 -1.48 13.73 6.86
N LYS A 187 -1.60 13.01 7.97
CA LYS A 187 -2.78 12.24 8.35
C LYS A 187 -3.36 12.85 9.60
N LEU A 188 -4.66 13.09 9.61
CA LEU A 188 -5.37 13.65 10.76
C LEU A 188 -6.68 12.89 10.94
N GLY A 189 -6.96 12.46 12.17
CA GLY A 189 -8.16 11.71 12.45
C GLY A 189 -8.18 11.02 13.80
N THR A 190 -9.11 10.09 13.95
CA THR A 190 -9.29 9.34 15.20
C THR A 190 -8.32 8.17 15.34
N ILE A 191 -7.76 7.67 14.23
CA ILE A 191 -6.87 6.50 14.21
C ILE A 191 -5.40 6.93 14.07
N PHE A 192 -5.09 7.71 13.03
CA PHE A 192 -3.73 8.15 12.75
C PHE A 192 -3.62 9.68 12.80
N ASN A 193 -2.55 10.18 13.44
CA ASN A 193 -2.17 11.59 13.44
C ASN A 193 -0.66 11.65 13.20
N GLU A 194 -0.29 11.95 11.96
CA GLU A 194 1.10 11.84 11.50
C GLU A 194 1.44 13.01 10.58
N LEU A 195 2.65 13.53 10.71
CA LEU A 195 3.25 14.45 9.74
C LEU A 195 4.56 13.84 9.23
N SER A 196 4.63 13.60 7.92
CA SER A 196 5.81 13.06 7.26
C SER A 196 6.37 14.04 6.25
N LEU A 197 7.69 14.22 6.27
CA LEU A 197 8.45 15.02 5.31
C LEU A 197 9.64 14.22 4.82
N GLY A 198 9.96 14.33 3.53
CA GLY A 198 11.07 13.58 2.99
C GLY A 198 11.41 13.90 1.54
N PHE A 199 12.33 13.09 1.03
CA PHE A 199 12.76 13.12 -0.35
C PHE A 199 12.53 11.77 -1.00
N GLU A 200 12.33 11.77 -2.31
CA GLU A 200 12.20 10.56 -3.10
C GLU A 200 12.97 10.72 -4.40
N SER A 201 13.90 9.81 -4.66
CA SER A 201 14.79 9.87 -5.82
C SER A 201 14.87 8.52 -6.51
N ARG A 202 14.90 8.55 -7.85
CA ARG A 202 15.11 7.40 -8.72
C ARG A 202 16.45 7.49 -9.44
N LEU A 203 17.09 6.35 -9.63
CA LEU A 203 18.29 6.16 -10.46
C LEU A 203 17.97 5.11 -11.53
N GLY A 204 17.77 5.56 -12.76
CA GLY A 204 17.47 4.74 -13.93
C GLY A 204 18.68 4.54 -14.84
N PHE A 205 18.75 3.39 -15.50
CA PHE A 205 19.73 3.15 -16.58
C PHE A 205 19.34 3.85 -17.89
N LYS A 206 18.04 4.11 -18.06
CA LYS A 206 17.45 4.91 -19.15
C LYS A 206 16.81 6.17 -18.58
N SER A 207 16.43 7.10 -19.47
CA SER A 207 15.61 8.25 -19.08
C SER A 207 14.39 7.78 -18.28
N LEU A 208 14.18 8.39 -17.13
CA LEU A 208 13.03 8.12 -16.27
C LEU A 208 11.75 8.64 -16.92
N ASN A 209 10.66 7.93 -16.68
CA ASN A 209 9.32 8.43 -17.00
C ASN A 209 8.94 9.54 -16.00
N PRO A 210 8.16 10.54 -16.44
CA PRO A 210 7.69 11.60 -15.56
C PRO A 210 6.83 11.03 -14.42
N ILE A 211 6.66 11.78 -13.34
CA ILE A 211 5.99 11.28 -12.12
C ILE A 211 4.54 10.81 -12.36
N PHE A 212 3.89 11.30 -13.41
CA PHE A 212 2.52 10.96 -13.79
C PHE A 212 2.40 9.70 -14.66
N ASN A 213 3.51 9.01 -14.93
CA ASN A 213 3.60 7.74 -15.66
C ASN A 213 4.68 6.82 -15.08
N SER A 214 4.66 6.57 -13.77
CA SER A 214 5.62 5.67 -13.12
C SER A 214 4.94 4.84 -12.03
N VAL A 215 5.33 3.57 -11.90
CA VAL A 215 4.84 2.67 -10.86
C VAL A 215 5.22 3.17 -9.47
N LEU A 216 6.40 3.78 -9.27
CA LEU A 216 6.81 4.28 -7.94
C LEU A 216 5.78 5.26 -7.36
N PHE A 217 5.19 6.09 -8.22
CA PHE A 217 4.23 7.12 -7.83
C PHE A 217 2.78 6.68 -8.05
N ASN A 218 2.52 5.38 -8.25
CA ASN A 218 1.19 4.80 -8.48
C ASN A 218 0.41 5.48 -9.61
N SER A 219 1.11 5.85 -10.69
CA SER A 219 0.54 6.64 -11.78
C SER A 219 0.59 5.94 -13.14
N ASN A 220 0.87 4.64 -13.16
CA ASN A 220 1.09 3.84 -14.37
C ASN A 220 -0.18 3.44 -15.15
N ILE A 221 -1.39 3.70 -14.63
CA ILE A 221 -2.64 3.51 -15.38
C ILE A 221 -2.81 4.62 -16.43
N ASN A 222 -3.27 4.26 -17.64
CA ASN A 222 -3.35 5.18 -18.79
C ASN A 222 -4.63 4.97 -19.60
N ALA A 223 -5.22 6.07 -20.09
CA ALA A 223 -6.49 6.04 -20.83
C ALA A 223 -6.28 5.79 -22.33
N ASP A 224 -5.22 6.37 -22.88
CA ASP A 224 -4.84 6.17 -24.26
C ASP A 224 -4.23 4.78 -24.41
N LYS A 225 -4.50 4.13 -25.55
CA LYS A 225 -3.83 2.89 -25.92
C LYS A 225 -2.63 3.29 -26.78
N THR A 226 -1.42 3.28 -26.22
CA THR A 226 -0.21 3.26 -27.05
C THR A 226 0.17 1.82 -27.33
N ASP A 227 0.57 1.53 -28.58
CA ASP A 227 1.03 0.19 -28.98
C ASP A 227 2.33 -0.21 -28.24
N ASP A 228 3.10 0.78 -27.77
CA ASP A 228 4.29 0.54 -26.97
C ASP A 228 4.00 0.61 -25.46
N PRO A 229 4.42 -0.40 -24.68
CA PRO A 229 4.33 -0.36 -23.24
C PRO A 229 5.33 0.66 -22.65
N ILE A 230 4.89 1.38 -21.62
CA ILE A 230 5.77 2.28 -20.86
C ILE A 230 6.71 1.40 -20.02
N LYS A 231 7.95 1.27 -20.49
CA LYS A 231 9.00 0.49 -19.82
C LYS A 231 9.66 1.36 -18.75
N GLU A 232 9.91 0.79 -17.59
CA GLU A 232 10.70 1.42 -16.55
C GLU A 232 11.57 0.40 -15.80
N PHE A 233 12.77 0.84 -15.44
CA PHE A 233 13.69 0.09 -14.59
C PHE A 233 14.61 1.10 -13.88
N TYR A 234 14.54 1.13 -12.55
CA TYR A 234 15.29 2.06 -11.72
C TYR A 234 15.49 1.48 -10.32
N PHE A 235 16.51 1.98 -9.63
CA PHE A 235 16.59 1.92 -8.18
C PHE A 235 15.96 3.18 -7.59
N PHE A 236 15.44 3.12 -6.36
CA PHE A 236 14.89 4.29 -5.69
C PHE A 236 15.33 4.36 -4.24
N MET A 237 15.28 5.57 -3.68
CA MET A 237 15.44 5.83 -2.25
C MET A 237 14.40 6.84 -1.78
N LYS A 238 13.85 6.62 -0.58
CA LYS A 238 12.83 7.47 0.03
C LYS A 238 13.13 7.71 1.52
N PRO A 239 14.18 8.49 1.86
CA PRO A 239 14.40 8.88 3.24
C PRO A 239 13.27 9.80 3.72
N GLN A 240 12.74 9.53 4.91
CA GLN A 240 11.65 10.30 5.48
C GLN A 240 11.76 10.42 7.00
N LEU A 241 11.23 11.52 7.52
CA LEU A 241 10.97 11.72 8.94
C LEU A 241 9.46 11.75 9.13
N THR A 242 8.97 11.00 10.11
CA THR A 242 7.56 10.96 10.51
C THR A 242 7.46 11.32 11.99
N TYR A 243 6.56 12.23 12.32
CA TYR A 243 6.19 12.62 13.68
C TYR A 243 4.72 12.28 13.93
#